data_AF-A0A5N6J859-F1
#
_entry.id   AF-A0A5N6J859-F1
#
_cell.length_a   1.000
_cell.length_b   1.000
_cell.length_c   1.000
_cell.angle_alpha   90.00
_cell.angle_beta   90.00
_cell.angle_gamma   90.00
#
_symmetry.space_group_name_H-M   'P 1'
#
loop_
_entity.id
_entity.type
_entity.pdbx_description
1 polymer ?
#
loop_
_entity_poly.entity_id
_entity_poly.type
_entity_poly.pdbx_seq_one_letter_code
_entity_poly.pdbx_strand_id
1 'polypeptide(L)'
;MATSERGKLFVSSGVEINHPAVGASEPRRPVDDFEVEDNRVVQEGPTADADSFPDGGYRSWLVVLGSFLLLMSSYGLMNSVGVLQSYLESHQLANYSSQNVGWISGLFVFVSLGLGVFVGPLFDTYGPRELVSAGSAFYVLSLFLTAECTQYWHFIVCFGIMAGIGGAFTSTIGMSCVPHWFQARAGMAIGTAMAGAGLGGVVFPFILKGAFANLGFQWGMRILALVILVLCGLASFLVKSRLPKGQLKAAIDIRSFKDSRFTLLSFGIFALELEVFALIGLFPTYVTKQGFNTSASVYTLVVLNVCSCIGRLIAGRIADRYGRLNVLIILIFSAVLTMFTILYPFSGHLSALYVFSALYGLCSGSFISLAPVCIRQVSNAKEIGMRFGTCYCLVSFATLICIPIGGEMLEKVGSRIVVIWLGCVLLFSMFLFMTARWACLDYKWHWRIRI
;
A
#
# COMPACT_ATOMS: atom_id res chain seq x y z
N MET A 1 -57.11 28.18 28.86
CA MET A 1 -58.34 29.01 28.88
C MET A 1 -59.22 28.60 27.70
N ALA A 2 -60.54 28.66 27.83
CA ALA A 2 -61.48 27.88 27.01
C ALA A 2 -62.10 28.67 25.83
N THR A 3 -62.59 27.93 24.80
CA THR A 3 -63.83 28.13 23.97
C THR A 3 -64.14 29.54 23.37
N SER A 4 -64.72 29.77 22.18
CA SER A 4 -65.76 29.08 21.35
C SER A 4 -65.97 29.90 20.04
N GLU A 5 -66.79 29.59 19.01
CA GLU A 5 -67.46 28.37 18.47
C GLU A 5 -67.98 28.64 17.01
N ARG A 6 -68.23 27.58 16.21
CA ARG A 6 -69.11 27.50 15.00
C ARG A 6 -68.73 28.29 13.72
N GLY A 7 -69.08 27.85 12.50
CA GLY A 7 -69.79 26.65 11.99
C GLY A 7 -69.48 26.39 10.49
N LYS A 8 -69.56 25.16 9.94
CA LYS A 8 -70.75 24.51 9.29
C LYS A 8 -71.26 25.25 8.02
N LEU A 9 -71.57 24.66 6.84
CA LEU A 9 -71.71 23.27 6.36
C LEU A 9 -71.83 23.20 4.79
N PHE A 10 -71.31 22.16 4.10
CA PHE A 10 -71.91 21.38 2.95
C PHE A 10 -72.24 22.05 1.55
N VAL A 11 -72.41 21.36 0.38
CA VAL A 11 -72.02 20.02 -0.21
C VAL A 11 -72.43 19.92 -1.72
N SER A 12 -71.92 18.92 -2.48
CA SER A 12 -72.44 18.40 -3.81
C SER A 12 -72.21 19.28 -5.07
N SER A 13 -72.07 18.82 -6.32
CA SER A 13 -71.91 17.54 -7.10
C SER A 13 -71.34 17.95 -8.50
N GLY A 14 -70.76 17.17 -9.41
CA GLY A 14 -70.81 15.73 -9.72
C GLY A 14 -71.73 15.43 -10.90
N VAL A 15 -71.20 15.20 -12.13
CA VAL A 15 -71.79 14.43 -13.28
C VAL A 15 -70.78 14.41 -14.47
N GLU A 16 -70.54 13.23 -15.05
CA GLU A 16 -69.93 13.02 -16.39
C GLU A 16 -71.03 12.77 -17.44
N ILE A 17 -70.78 13.11 -18.72
CA ILE A 17 -71.59 12.61 -19.86
C ILE A 17 -70.65 12.23 -21.02
N ASN A 18 -70.94 11.09 -21.67
CA ASN A 18 -70.13 10.44 -22.69
C ASN A 18 -71.07 9.94 -23.81
N HIS A 19 -70.79 10.15 -25.12
CA HIS A 19 -71.50 9.53 -26.26
C HIS A 19 -70.78 9.79 -27.64
N PRO A 20 -71.06 9.01 -28.73
CA PRO A 20 -69.94 8.33 -29.41
C PRO A 20 -69.97 8.22 -30.97
N ALA A 21 -68.90 7.63 -31.50
CA ALA A 21 -68.84 6.63 -32.60
C ALA A 21 -68.86 7.00 -34.12
N VAL A 22 -68.24 6.05 -34.87
CA VAL A 22 -68.36 5.67 -36.30
C VAL A 22 -67.48 6.38 -37.36
N GLY A 23 -66.74 5.57 -38.13
CA GLY A 23 -66.21 5.91 -39.47
C GLY A 23 -64.87 5.22 -39.80
N ALA A 24 -64.86 4.24 -40.71
CA ALA A 24 -63.65 3.48 -41.08
C ALA A 24 -63.36 3.51 -42.60
N SER A 25 -62.10 3.74 -42.99
CA SER A 25 -61.50 3.27 -44.26
C SER A 25 -60.01 3.67 -44.40
N GLU A 26 -59.10 2.69 -44.47
CA GLU A 26 -57.86 2.81 -45.27
C GLU A 26 -58.15 2.26 -46.67
N PRO A 27 -57.50 2.76 -47.76
CA PRO A 27 -56.28 2.05 -48.19
C PRO A 27 -55.21 2.88 -48.97
N ARG A 28 -53.98 2.31 -49.00
CA ARG A 28 -52.86 2.50 -49.96
C ARG A 28 -51.88 3.68 -49.79
N ARG A 29 -50.59 3.30 -49.72
CA ARG A 29 -49.38 4.13 -49.89
C ARG A 29 -49.06 4.36 -51.39
N PRO A 30 -48.34 5.46 -51.69
CA PRO A 30 -46.98 5.39 -52.26
C PRO A 30 -45.99 6.02 -51.27
N VAL A 31 -44.89 5.37 -50.86
CA VAL A 31 -43.65 5.08 -51.60
C VAL A 31 -42.82 6.35 -51.85
N ASP A 32 -41.65 6.33 -51.20
CA ASP A 32 -40.45 7.17 -51.34
C ASP A 32 -40.54 8.68 -51.03
N ASP A 33 -40.16 9.02 -49.80
CA ASP A 33 -39.29 10.17 -49.53
C ASP A 33 -38.33 9.85 -48.36
N PHE A 34 -37.03 10.03 -48.63
CA PHE A 34 -35.84 9.77 -47.82
C PHE A 34 -35.97 9.83 -46.28
N GLU A 35 -36.07 8.65 -45.63
CA GLU A 35 -35.63 8.49 -44.24
C GLU A 35 -34.13 8.18 -44.19
N VAL A 36 -33.38 9.02 -43.49
CA VAL A 36 -31.96 8.79 -43.16
C VAL A 36 -31.87 7.57 -42.25
N GLU A 37 -30.98 6.62 -42.56
CA GLU A 37 -30.64 5.53 -41.64
C GLU A 37 -30.15 6.11 -40.31
N ASP A 38 -31.02 6.12 -39.29
CA ASP A 38 -30.66 6.31 -37.89
C ASP A 38 -29.83 5.10 -37.47
N ASN A 39 -28.53 5.20 -37.78
CA ASN A 39 -27.52 4.19 -37.51
C ASN A 39 -27.26 4.19 -36.00
N ARG A 40 -28.25 3.72 -35.23
CA ARG A 40 -28.18 3.47 -33.80
C ARG A 40 -27.17 2.37 -33.57
N VAL A 41 -25.91 2.79 -33.51
CA VAL A 41 -24.90 2.14 -32.70
C VAL A 41 -25.56 1.87 -31.36
N VAL A 42 -25.85 0.60 -31.09
CA VAL A 42 -26.28 0.15 -29.77
C VAL A 42 -25.09 0.43 -28.86
N GLN A 43 -25.09 1.61 -28.24
CA GLN A 43 -24.26 1.85 -27.07
C GLN A 43 -24.75 0.85 -26.03
N GLU A 44 -23.98 -0.22 -25.87
CA GLU A 44 -24.05 -1.05 -24.67
C GLU A 44 -23.88 -0.11 -23.48
N GLY A 45 -25.00 0.20 -22.82
CA GLY A 45 -24.97 0.88 -21.54
C GLY A 45 -24.13 0.04 -20.58
N PRO A 46 -23.41 0.66 -19.63
CA PRO A 46 -22.57 -0.08 -18.70
C PRO A 46 -23.41 -1.16 -18.02
N THR A 47 -23.02 -2.42 -18.23
CA THR A 47 -23.77 -3.57 -17.73
C THR A 47 -23.94 -3.46 -16.22
N ALA A 48 -25.14 -3.71 -15.71
CA ALA A 48 -25.47 -3.54 -14.29
C ALA A 48 -24.62 -4.43 -13.35
N ASP A 49 -23.93 -5.44 -13.90
CA ASP A 49 -22.94 -6.28 -13.21
C ASP A 49 -21.58 -5.60 -12.93
N ALA A 50 -21.34 -4.39 -13.44
CA ALA A 50 -20.09 -3.66 -13.19
C ALA A 50 -20.03 -3.03 -11.78
N ASP A 51 -21.17 -2.57 -11.25
CA ASP A 51 -21.24 -1.84 -9.97
C ASP A 51 -21.49 -2.75 -8.74
N SER A 52 -21.86 -4.02 -8.93
CA SER A 52 -22.09 -4.97 -7.84
C SER A 52 -20.76 -5.59 -7.35
N PHE A 53 -20.22 -5.18 -6.20
CA PHE A 53 -19.01 -5.82 -5.65
C PHE A 53 -19.36 -7.16 -4.96
N PRO A 54 -18.65 -8.28 -5.25
CA PRO A 54 -18.98 -9.57 -4.65
C PRO A 54 -18.65 -9.65 -3.15
N ASP A 55 -17.74 -8.80 -2.64
CA ASP A 55 -17.39 -8.64 -1.21
C ASP A 55 -17.13 -9.96 -0.42
N GLY A 56 -16.74 -11.00 -1.15
CA GLY A 56 -16.58 -12.36 -0.66
C GLY A 56 -16.60 -13.39 -1.80
N GLY A 57 -16.75 -14.67 -1.44
CA GLY A 57 -16.73 -15.79 -2.39
C GLY A 57 -15.33 -16.33 -2.69
N TYR A 58 -15.26 -17.60 -3.13
CA TYR A 58 -14.01 -18.34 -3.33
C TYR A 58 -13.03 -17.62 -4.28
N ARG A 59 -13.50 -17.13 -5.43
CA ARG A 59 -12.66 -16.43 -6.42
C ARG A 59 -12.03 -15.15 -5.85
N SER A 60 -12.79 -14.34 -5.10
CA SER A 60 -12.31 -13.10 -4.50
C SER A 60 -11.20 -13.36 -3.47
N TRP A 61 -11.34 -14.43 -2.66
CA TRP A 61 -10.31 -14.84 -1.71
C TRP A 61 -9.09 -15.50 -2.37
N LEU A 62 -9.24 -16.19 -3.51
CA LEU A 62 -8.09 -16.60 -4.33
C LEU A 62 -7.30 -15.41 -4.86
N VAL A 63 -7.97 -14.33 -5.28
CA VAL A 63 -7.27 -13.09 -5.70
C VAL A 63 -6.56 -12.44 -4.51
N VAL A 64 -7.16 -12.41 -3.31
CA VAL A 64 -6.48 -11.96 -2.08
C VAL A 64 -5.26 -12.83 -1.77
N LEU A 65 -5.32 -14.15 -1.97
CA LEU A 65 -4.17 -15.05 -1.81
C LEU A 65 -3.08 -14.78 -2.88
N GLY A 66 -3.46 -14.54 -4.14
CA GLY A 66 -2.52 -14.13 -5.18
C GLY A 66 -1.81 -12.82 -4.84
N SER A 67 -2.56 -11.81 -4.40
CA SER A 67 -2.03 -10.55 -3.89
C SER A 67 -1.14 -10.75 -2.65
N PHE A 68 -1.53 -11.61 -1.71
CA PHE A 68 -0.72 -11.97 -0.54
C PHE A 68 0.67 -12.49 -0.95
N LEU A 69 0.73 -13.37 -1.95
CA LEU A 69 1.99 -13.94 -2.44
C LEU A 69 2.86 -12.91 -3.18
N LEU A 70 2.28 -12.01 -3.99
CA LEU A 70 3.02 -10.89 -4.63
C LEU A 70 3.56 -9.88 -3.61
N LEU A 71 2.79 -9.59 -2.56
CA LEU A 71 3.19 -8.67 -1.51
C LEU A 71 4.20 -9.32 -0.55
N MET A 72 4.12 -10.63 -0.37
CA MET A 72 5.16 -11.43 0.29
C MET A 72 6.47 -11.39 -0.49
N SER A 73 6.45 -11.50 -1.83
CA SER A 73 7.68 -11.46 -2.63
C SER A 73 8.32 -10.07 -2.70
N SER A 74 7.52 -9.01 -2.83
CA SER A 74 8.00 -7.62 -2.97
C SER A 74 8.24 -6.95 -1.61
N TYR A 75 7.18 -6.50 -0.94
CA TYR A 75 7.26 -5.83 0.37
C TYR A 75 7.90 -6.71 1.45
N GLY A 76 7.80 -8.05 1.36
CA GLY A 76 8.54 -8.93 2.26
C GLY A 76 10.06 -8.83 2.12
N LEU A 77 10.57 -8.65 0.89
CA LEU A 77 12.00 -8.39 0.67
C LEU A 77 12.38 -6.96 1.08
N MET A 78 11.51 -5.98 0.82
CA MET A 78 11.67 -4.59 1.25
C MET A 78 11.76 -4.50 2.80
N ASN A 79 10.94 -5.28 3.52
CA ASN A 79 11.00 -5.42 4.98
C ASN A 79 12.24 -6.18 5.50
N SER A 80 13.06 -6.74 4.61
CA SER A 80 14.23 -7.58 4.92
C SER A 80 15.56 -6.98 4.45
N VAL A 81 15.55 -5.81 3.80
CA VAL A 81 16.77 -5.20 3.20
C VAL A 81 17.89 -4.97 4.20
N GLY A 82 17.57 -4.65 5.46
CA GLY A 82 18.57 -4.45 6.52
C GLY A 82 19.43 -5.69 6.81
N VAL A 83 18.91 -6.90 6.56
CA VAL A 83 19.68 -8.15 6.70
C VAL A 83 20.69 -8.30 5.56
N LEU A 84 20.28 -7.97 4.33
CA LEU A 84 21.17 -7.98 3.17
C LEU A 84 22.24 -6.90 3.29
N GLN A 85 21.85 -5.68 3.68
CA GLN A 85 22.76 -4.57 3.92
C GLN A 85 23.80 -4.90 4.99
N SER A 86 23.39 -5.38 6.17
CA SER A 86 24.32 -5.74 7.25
C SER A 86 25.29 -6.87 6.85
N TYR A 87 24.86 -7.81 5.99
CA TYR A 87 25.76 -8.81 5.43
C TYR A 87 26.77 -8.20 4.44
N LEU A 88 26.32 -7.34 3.52
CA LEU A 88 27.17 -6.66 2.55
C LEU A 88 28.21 -5.75 3.24
N GLU A 89 27.79 -4.98 4.26
CA GLU A 89 28.66 -4.13 5.11
C GLU A 89 29.74 -4.93 5.86
N SER A 90 29.53 -6.23 6.10
CA SER A 90 30.49 -7.10 6.80
C SER A 90 31.34 -7.99 5.88
N HIS A 91 31.01 -8.04 4.58
CA HIS A 91 31.64 -8.94 3.61
C HIS A 91 32.06 -8.19 2.33
N GLN A 92 31.28 -8.28 1.24
CA GLN A 92 31.70 -7.79 -0.08
C GLN A 92 31.94 -6.28 -0.16
N LEU A 93 31.25 -5.50 0.68
CA LEU A 93 31.30 -4.04 0.70
C LEU A 93 31.91 -3.50 2.01
N ALA A 94 32.68 -4.32 2.74
CA ALA A 94 33.33 -3.93 4.01
C ALA A 94 34.27 -2.70 3.92
N ASN A 95 34.71 -2.33 2.71
CA ASN A 95 35.51 -1.13 2.46
C ASN A 95 34.67 0.15 2.23
N TYR A 96 33.34 0.07 2.27
CA TYR A 96 32.42 1.18 2.03
C TYR A 96 31.71 1.58 3.35
N SER A 97 31.36 2.86 3.49
CA SER A 97 30.55 3.34 4.63
C SER A 97 29.11 2.79 4.59
N SER A 98 28.45 2.74 5.75
CA SER A 98 27.05 2.28 5.84
C SER A 98 26.11 3.15 5.01
N GLN A 99 26.46 4.44 4.83
CA GLN A 99 25.76 5.36 3.93
C GLN A 99 25.82 4.88 2.47
N ASN A 100 26.98 4.46 1.98
CA ASN A 100 27.16 3.98 0.61
C ASN A 100 26.40 2.67 0.38
N VAL A 101 26.51 1.69 1.29
CA VAL A 101 25.74 0.43 1.15
C VAL A 101 24.23 0.69 1.26
N GLY A 102 23.81 1.62 2.14
CA GLY A 102 22.42 2.05 2.28
C GLY A 102 21.77 2.58 1.01
N TRP A 103 22.53 3.18 0.09
CA TRP A 103 21.99 3.63 -1.21
C TRP A 103 21.49 2.47 -2.09
N ILE A 104 22.07 1.28 -1.97
CA ILE A 104 21.63 0.09 -2.73
C ILE A 104 20.22 -0.32 -2.28
N SER A 105 20.00 -0.43 -0.97
CA SER A 105 18.69 -0.70 -0.36
C SER A 105 17.69 0.42 -0.64
N GLY A 106 18.12 1.68 -0.49
CA GLY A 106 17.30 2.85 -0.75
C GLY A 106 16.82 2.92 -2.21
N LEU A 107 17.69 2.64 -3.18
CA LEU A 107 17.33 2.57 -4.60
C LEU A 107 16.33 1.44 -4.89
N PHE A 108 16.52 0.25 -4.30
CA PHE A 108 15.58 -0.87 -4.46
C PHE A 108 14.16 -0.48 -4.02
N VAL A 109 14.02 0.15 -2.84
CA VAL A 109 12.72 0.59 -2.32
C VAL A 109 12.18 1.79 -3.12
N PHE A 110 13.03 2.76 -3.47
CA PHE A 110 12.68 3.92 -4.29
C PHE A 110 12.10 3.53 -5.65
N VAL A 111 12.80 2.66 -6.41
CA VAL A 111 12.35 2.23 -7.73
C VAL A 111 11.08 1.38 -7.62
N SER A 112 10.98 0.51 -6.59
CA SER A 112 9.79 -0.30 -6.32
C SER A 112 8.54 0.55 -6.08
N LEU A 113 8.61 1.58 -5.25
CA LEU A 113 7.45 2.43 -4.95
C LEU A 113 7.22 3.50 -6.02
N GLY A 114 8.30 4.10 -6.52
CA GLY A 114 8.28 5.22 -7.46
C GLY A 114 7.75 4.84 -8.83
N LEU A 115 8.12 3.66 -9.36
CA LEU A 115 7.61 3.21 -10.66
C LEU A 115 6.15 2.71 -10.59
N GLY A 116 5.60 2.49 -9.40
CA GLY A 116 4.20 2.07 -9.23
C GLY A 116 3.19 3.02 -9.88
N VAL A 117 3.54 4.32 -9.97
CA VAL A 117 2.74 5.34 -10.66
C VAL A 117 2.57 5.09 -12.17
N PHE A 118 3.56 4.46 -12.82
CA PHE A 118 3.50 4.07 -14.23
C PHE A 118 2.92 2.66 -14.39
N VAL A 119 3.20 1.75 -13.44
CA VAL A 119 2.64 0.40 -13.45
C VAL A 119 1.11 0.40 -13.31
N GLY A 120 0.53 1.32 -12.54
CA GLY A 120 -0.93 1.44 -12.37
C GLY A 120 -1.69 1.58 -13.70
N PRO A 121 -1.46 2.63 -14.51
CA PRO A 121 -2.06 2.79 -15.83
C PRO A 121 -1.78 1.63 -16.80
N LEU A 122 -0.59 1.01 -16.72
CA LEU A 122 -0.27 -0.18 -17.52
C LEU A 122 -1.12 -1.39 -17.10
N PHE A 123 -1.34 -1.59 -15.80
CA PHE A 123 -2.21 -2.63 -15.25
C PHE A 123 -3.67 -2.43 -15.68
N ASP A 124 -4.17 -1.20 -15.66
CA ASP A 124 -5.54 -0.87 -16.14
C ASP A 124 -5.70 -1.19 -17.63
N THR A 125 -4.66 -1.00 -18.44
CA THR A 125 -4.69 -1.16 -19.91
C THR A 125 -4.48 -2.62 -20.34
N TYR A 126 -3.41 -3.26 -19.88
CA TYR A 126 -3.00 -4.59 -20.34
C TYR A 126 -3.59 -5.73 -19.51
N GLY A 127 -3.91 -5.46 -18.23
CA GLY A 127 -4.38 -6.43 -17.24
C GLY A 127 -3.25 -7.09 -16.44
N PRO A 128 -3.57 -7.76 -15.31
CA PRO A 128 -2.57 -8.25 -14.36
C PRO A 128 -1.64 -9.32 -14.90
N ARG A 129 -2.17 -10.31 -15.64
CA ARG A 129 -1.46 -11.58 -15.87
C ARG A 129 -0.12 -11.39 -16.58
N GLU A 130 -0.13 -10.64 -17.68
CA GLU A 130 1.05 -10.38 -18.51
C GLU A 130 2.07 -9.50 -17.78
N LEU A 131 1.61 -8.48 -17.03
CA LEU A 131 2.48 -7.63 -16.24
C LEU A 131 3.10 -8.36 -15.04
N VAL A 132 2.35 -9.23 -14.37
CA VAL A 132 2.88 -10.08 -13.29
C VAL A 132 3.92 -11.04 -13.85
N SER A 133 3.67 -11.70 -14.99
CA SER A 133 4.64 -12.66 -15.56
C SER A 133 5.93 -11.97 -15.98
N ALA A 134 5.85 -10.86 -16.72
CA ALA A 134 7.01 -10.08 -17.16
C ALA A 134 7.78 -9.46 -15.98
N GLY A 135 7.07 -8.81 -15.05
CA GLY A 135 7.67 -8.21 -13.86
C GLY A 135 8.33 -9.24 -12.94
N SER A 136 7.72 -10.42 -12.77
CA SER A 136 8.28 -11.50 -11.97
C SER A 136 9.50 -12.16 -12.60
N ALA A 137 9.48 -12.38 -13.92
CA ALA A 137 10.64 -12.90 -14.64
C ALA A 137 11.85 -11.94 -14.51
N PHE A 138 11.60 -10.63 -14.67
CA PHE A 138 12.62 -9.61 -14.48
C PHE A 138 13.12 -9.53 -13.02
N TYR A 139 12.22 -9.63 -12.05
CA TYR A 139 12.55 -9.63 -10.63
C TYR A 139 13.44 -10.83 -10.25
N VAL A 140 13.07 -12.04 -10.68
CA VAL A 140 13.85 -13.25 -10.41
C VAL A 140 15.22 -13.19 -11.10
N LEU A 141 15.27 -12.76 -12.37
CA LEU A 141 16.53 -12.56 -13.09
C LEU A 141 17.46 -11.59 -12.36
N SER A 142 16.93 -10.47 -11.86
CA SER A 142 17.72 -9.48 -11.14
C SER A 142 18.35 -10.02 -9.84
N LEU A 143 17.67 -10.93 -9.14
CA LEU A 143 18.19 -11.58 -7.93
C LEU A 143 19.24 -12.65 -8.26
N PHE A 144 19.09 -13.38 -9.37
CA PHE A 144 20.13 -14.27 -9.88
C PHE A 144 21.39 -13.50 -10.31
N LEU A 145 21.24 -12.36 -10.99
CA LEU A 145 22.37 -11.47 -11.31
C LEU A 145 23.00 -10.88 -10.05
N THR A 146 22.19 -10.54 -9.04
CA THR A 146 22.68 -10.07 -7.73
C THR A 146 23.57 -11.10 -7.03
N ALA A 147 23.33 -12.40 -7.23
CA ALA A 147 24.18 -13.46 -6.69
C ALA A 147 25.61 -13.46 -7.23
N GLU A 148 25.83 -12.94 -8.45
CA GLU A 148 27.15 -12.85 -9.11
C GLU A 148 27.80 -11.45 -8.98
N CYS A 149 27.19 -10.55 -8.21
CA CYS A 149 27.72 -9.20 -8.01
C CYS A 149 28.98 -9.21 -7.13
N THR A 150 30.05 -8.58 -7.63
CA THR A 150 31.34 -8.41 -6.93
C THR A 150 31.70 -6.94 -6.73
N GLN A 151 31.22 -6.04 -7.59
CA GLN A 151 31.49 -4.60 -7.54
C GLN A 151 30.28 -3.82 -7.04
N TYR A 152 30.51 -2.72 -6.33
CA TYR A 152 29.46 -1.84 -5.80
C TYR A 152 28.41 -1.45 -6.86
N TRP A 153 28.85 -1.08 -8.07
CA TRP A 153 27.95 -0.70 -9.15
C TRP A 153 27.13 -1.87 -9.70
N HIS A 154 27.60 -3.13 -9.61
CA HIS A 154 26.78 -4.29 -9.96
C HIS A 154 25.57 -4.40 -9.03
N PHE A 155 25.75 -4.17 -7.72
CA PHE A 155 24.65 -4.19 -6.74
C PHE A 155 23.66 -3.04 -6.96
N ILE A 156 24.14 -1.83 -7.27
CA ILE A 156 23.29 -0.68 -7.63
C ILE A 156 22.37 -1.03 -8.82
N VAL A 157 22.93 -1.62 -9.88
CA VAL A 157 22.17 -1.96 -11.09
C VAL A 157 21.26 -3.18 -10.87
N CYS A 158 21.79 -4.30 -10.39
CA CYS A 158 21.04 -5.55 -10.29
C CYS A 158 20.01 -5.55 -9.14
N PHE A 159 20.41 -5.11 -7.95
CA PHE A 159 19.50 -5.08 -6.80
C PHE A 159 18.74 -3.76 -6.69
N GLY A 160 19.43 -2.63 -6.78
CA GLY A 160 18.81 -1.31 -6.67
C GLY A 160 17.80 -1.03 -7.80
N ILE A 161 18.24 -1.12 -9.06
CA ILE A 161 17.40 -0.74 -10.21
C ILE A 161 16.58 -1.92 -10.74
N MET A 162 17.21 -3.03 -11.13
CA MET A 162 16.51 -4.12 -11.80
C MET A 162 15.52 -4.84 -10.86
N ALA A 163 15.96 -5.17 -9.64
CA ALA A 163 15.04 -5.76 -8.67
C ALA A 163 13.96 -4.77 -8.23
N GLY A 164 14.28 -3.46 -8.20
CA GLY A 164 13.32 -2.40 -7.94
C GLY A 164 12.21 -2.34 -9.00
N ILE A 165 12.53 -2.44 -10.29
CA ILE A 165 11.54 -2.50 -11.37
C ILE A 165 10.63 -3.73 -11.18
N GLY A 166 11.21 -4.91 -10.95
CA GLY A 166 10.44 -6.14 -10.69
C GLY A 166 9.54 -6.03 -9.44
N GLY A 167 10.05 -5.39 -8.39
CA GLY A 167 9.33 -5.03 -7.18
C GLY A 167 8.16 -4.09 -7.44
N ALA A 168 8.31 -3.11 -8.34
CA ALA A 168 7.23 -2.18 -8.71
C ALA A 168 6.06 -2.88 -9.40
N PHE A 169 6.35 -3.77 -10.37
CA PHE A 169 5.31 -4.56 -11.04
C PHE A 169 4.55 -5.45 -10.05
N THR A 170 5.28 -6.24 -9.26
CA THR A 170 4.67 -7.21 -8.34
C THR A 170 3.89 -6.53 -7.19
N SER A 171 4.45 -5.49 -6.55
CA SER A 171 3.79 -4.78 -5.45
C SER A 171 2.54 -4.02 -5.89
N THR A 172 2.63 -3.24 -6.99
CA THR A 172 1.52 -2.42 -7.48
C THR A 172 0.33 -3.28 -7.89
N ILE A 173 0.57 -4.37 -8.64
CA ILE A 173 -0.52 -5.26 -9.07
C ILE A 173 -1.11 -6.01 -7.87
N GLY A 174 -0.27 -6.43 -6.92
CA GLY A 174 -0.71 -7.02 -5.66
C GLY A 174 -1.68 -6.12 -4.89
N MET A 175 -1.39 -4.82 -4.80
CA MET A 175 -2.29 -3.85 -4.15
C MET A 175 -3.54 -3.53 -4.98
N SER A 176 -3.40 -3.28 -6.28
CA SER A 176 -4.50 -2.82 -7.14
C SER A 176 -5.57 -3.88 -7.42
N CYS A 177 -5.24 -5.18 -7.37
CA CYS A 177 -6.22 -6.22 -7.65
C CYS A 177 -7.30 -6.37 -6.55
N VAL A 178 -6.97 -6.18 -5.28
CA VAL A 178 -7.90 -6.46 -4.17
C VAL A 178 -9.13 -5.51 -4.14
N PRO A 179 -8.97 -4.18 -4.33
CA PRO A 179 -10.11 -3.26 -4.38
C PRO A 179 -11.13 -3.53 -5.49
N HIS A 180 -10.78 -4.28 -6.55
CA HIS A 180 -11.71 -4.62 -7.64
C HIS A 180 -12.75 -5.68 -7.24
N TRP A 181 -12.54 -6.39 -6.13
CA TRP A 181 -13.41 -7.47 -5.65
C TRP A 181 -14.12 -7.13 -4.32
N PHE A 182 -13.65 -6.12 -3.58
CA PHE A 182 -14.17 -5.76 -2.27
C PHE A 182 -14.41 -4.25 -2.14
N GLN A 183 -15.62 -3.85 -1.73
CA GLN A 183 -15.98 -2.47 -1.41
C GLN A 183 -16.28 -2.32 0.09
N ALA A 184 -17.27 -3.05 0.61
CA ALA A 184 -17.67 -2.98 2.01
C ALA A 184 -16.62 -3.59 2.95
N ARG A 185 -15.83 -4.58 2.48
CA ARG A 185 -14.79 -5.27 3.26
C ARG A 185 -13.36 -4.97 2.79
N ALA A 186 -13.18 -3.85 2.07
CA ALA A 186 -11.91 -3.48 1.45
C ALA A 186 -10.75 -3.39 2.47
N GLY A 187 -10.96 -2.83 3.67
CA GLY A 187 -9.93 -2.73 4.70
C GLY A 187 -9.46 -4.09 5.21
N MET A 188 -10.40 -5.01 5.47
CA MET A 188 -10.07 -6.39 5.84
C MET A 188 -9.35 -7.15 4.71
N ALA A 189 -9.77 -6.99 3.46
CA ALA A 189 -9.18 -7.68 2.32
C ALA A 189 -7.75 -7.18 2.01
N ILE A 190 -7.54 -5.87 1.99
CA ILE A 190 -6.21 -5.24 1.83
C ILE A 190 -5.30 -5.60 3.01
N GLY A 191 -5.79 -5.51 4.25
CA GLY A 191 -5.05 -5.90 5.45
C GLY A 191 -4.63 -7.37 5.43
N THR A 192 -5.47 -8.25 4.88
CA THR A 192 -5.11 -9.67 4.68
C THR A 192 -4.05 -9.83 3.60
N ALA A 193 -4.16 -9.17 2.45
CA ALA A 193 -3.12 -9.24 1.42
C ALA A 193 -1.77 -8.67 1.91
N MET A 194 -1.79 -7.54 2.64
CA MET A 194 -0.62 -6.92 3.27
C MET A 194 -0.01 -7.75 4.40
N ALA A 195 -0.74 -8.70 4.99
CA ALA A 195 -0.17 -9.66 5.94
C ALA A 195 0.92 -10.53 5.28
N GLY A 196 0.82 -10.78 3.96
CA GLY A 196 1.84 -11.48 3.18
C GLY A 196 3.20 -10.80 3.22
N ALA A 197 3.22 -9.46 3.12
CA ALA A 197 4.44 -8.67 3.29
C ALA A 197 5.07 -8.83 4.70
N GLY A 198 4.24 -9.00 5.73
CA GLY A 198 4.72 -9.24 7.10
C GLY A 198 5.34 -10.63 7.23
N LEU A 199 4.68 -11.65 6.67
CA LEU A 199 5.20 -13.01 6.61
C LEU A 199 6.50 -13.11 5.79
N GLY A 200 6.61 -12.40 4.66
CA GLY A 200 7.85 -12.32 3.88
C GLY A 200 9.01 -11.70 4.68
N GLY A 201 8.73 -10.64 5.45
CA GLY A 201 9.66 -10.04 6.41
C GLY A 201 10.03 -10.94 7.61
N VAL A 202 9.41 -12.11 7.76
CA VAL A 202 9.81 -13.15 8.71
C VAL A 202 10.60 -14.26 8.00
N VAL A 203 10.08 -14.73 6.86
CA VAL A 203 10.62 -15.87 6.12
C VAL A 203 11.96 -15.55 5.45
N PHE A 204 12.09 -14.40 4.78
CA PHE A 204 13.32 -14.07 4.04
C PHE A 204 14.54 -13.83 4.95
N PRO A 205 14.44 -13.14 6.10
CA PRO A 205 15.57 -13.03 7.04
C PRO A 205 16.10 -14.39 7.51
N PHE A 206 15.23 -15.37 7.76
CA PHE A 206 15.65 -16.71 8.14
C PHE A 206 16.33 -17.46 7.00
N ILE A 207 15.77 -17.39 5.78
CA ILE A 207 16.38 -18.00 4.58
C ILE A 207 17.76 -17.39 4.32
N LEU A 208 17.87 -16.06 4.31
CA LEU A 208 19.14 -15.37 4.08
C LEU A 208 20.16 -15.68 5.17
N LYS A 209 19.81 -15.57 6.46
CA LYS A 209 20.69 -15.90 7.58
C LYS A 209 21.19 -17.35 7.51
N GLY A 210 20.29 -18.30 7.26
CA GLY A 210 20.62 -19.72 7.18
C GLY A 210 21.49 -20.05 5.96
N ALA A 211 21.18 -19.49 4.80
CA ALA A 211 21.94 -19.74 3.58
C ALA A 211 23.31 -19.05 3.58
N PHE A 212 23.40 -17.80 4.05
CA PHE A 212 24.68 -17.09 4.17
C PHE A 212 25.66 -17.79 5.11
N ALA A 213 25.17 -18.37 6.21
CA ALA A 213 26.01 -19.10 7.17
C ALA A 213 26.53 -20.46 6.66
N ASN A 214 25.75 -21.18 5.83
CA ASN A 214 26.06 -22.56 5.45
C ASN A 214 26.48 -22.74 3.98
N LEU A 215 26.02 -21.87 3.08
CA LEU A 215 26.16 -21.99 1.61
C LEU A 215 26.81 -20.74 0.99
N GLY A 216 27.05 -19.69 1.78
CA GLY A 216 27.59 -18.42 1.33
C GLY A 216 26.59 -17.53 0.58
N PHE A 217 27.05 -16.35 0.19
CA PHE A 217 26.22 -15.31 -0.41
C PHE A 217 25.52 -15.72 -1.71
N GLN A 218 26.28 -16.30 -2.66
CA GLN A 218 25.77 -16.60 -4.00
C GLN A 218 24.57 -17.55 -3.93
N TRP A 219 24.70 -18.65 -3.18
CA TRP A 219 23.60 -19.60 -2.98
C TRP A 219 22.46 -19.01 -2.15
N GLY A 220 22.73 -18.15 -1.17
CA GLY A 220 21.67 -17.44 -0.44
C GLY A 220 20.79 -16.58 -1.34
N MET A 221 21.40 -15.80 -2.24
CA MET A 221 20.66 -14.99 -3.21
C MET A 221 19.93 -15.85 -4.26
N ARG A 222 20.54 -16.94 -4.74
CA ARG A 222 19.89 -17.90 -5.65
C ARG A 222 18.68 -18.59 -5.01
N ILE A 223 18.77 -19.01 -3.74
CA ILE A 223 17.66 -19.62 -3.00
C ILE A 223 16.52 -18.60 -2.81
N LEU A 224 16.85 -17.35 -2.46
CA LEU A 224 15.85 -16.28 -2.38
C LEU A 224 15.15 -16.06 -3.73
N ALA A 225 15.90 -16.04 -4.84
CA ALA A 225 15.36 -15.90 -6.20
C ALA A 225 14.41 -17.05 -6.56
N LEU A 226 14.75 -18.29 -6.21
CA LEU A 226 13.90 -19.47 -6.42
C LEU A 226 12.61 -19.43 -5.57
N VAL A 227 12.69 -18.99 -4.32
CA VAL A 227 11.51 -18.83 -3.45
C VAL A 227 10.59 -17.74 -4.01
N ILE A 228 11.13 -16.60 -4.43
CA ILE A 228 10.37 -15.53 -5.08
C ILE A 228 9.75 -16.00 -6.40
N LEU A 229 10.46 -16.79 -7.21
CA LEU A 229 9.92 -17.41 -8.43
C LEU A 229 8.69 -18.29 -8.14
N VAL A 230 8.72 -19.11 -7.09
CA VAL A 230 7.56 -19.93 -6.69
C VAL A 230 6.39 -19.07 -6.22
N LEU A 231 6.64 -18.08 -5.36
CA LEU A 231 5.60 -17.16 -4.86
C LEU A 231 4.92 -16.39 -6.02
N CYS A 232 5.72 -15.78 -6.89
CA CYS A 232 5.24 -15.04 -8.06
C CYS A 232 4.57 -15.96 -9.09
N GLY A 233 5.11 -17.15 -9.33
CA GLY A 233 4.56 -18.14 -10.25
C GLY A 233 3.15 -18.55 -9.82
N LEU A 234 2.98 -18.96 -8.55
CA LEU A 234 1.67 -19.29 -7.98
C LEU A 234 0.72 -18.08 -8.03
N ALA A 235 1.19 -16.89 -7.68
CA ALA A 235 0.39 -15.68 -7.75
C ALA A 235 -0.10 -15.35 -9.17
N SER A 236 0.71 -15.60 -10.20
CA SER A 236 0.35 -15.32 -11.60
C SER A 236 -0.87 -16.11 -12.11
N PHE A 237 -1.16 -17.26 -11.50
CA PHE A 237 -2.37 -18.07 -11.77
C PHE A 237 -3.58 -17.65 -10.92
N LEU A 238 -3.35 -17.09 -9.73
CA LEU A 238 -4.39 -16.70 -8.77
C LEU A 238 -4.94 -15.29 -9.00
N VAL A 239 -4.08 -14.36 -9.44
CA VAL A 239 -4.47 -12.96 -9.66
C VAL A 239 -5.26 -12.80 -10.96
N LYS A 240 -6.46 -12.24 -10.85
CA LYS A 240 -7.35 -11.97 -11.99
C LYS A 240 -8.04 -10.60 -11.83
N SER A 241 -7.99 -9.78 -12.89
CA SER A 241 -8.79 -8.56 -12.94
C SER A 241 -10.24 -8.89 -13.28
N ARG A 242 -11.15 -8.12 -12.70
CA ARG A 242 -12.59 -8.13 -12.99
C ARG A 242 -13.00 -6.99 -13.93
N LEU A 243 -12.36 -5.83 -13.81
CA LEU A 243 -12.74 -4.64 -14.57
C LEU A 243 -12.33 -4.77 -16.05
N PRO A 244 -13.13 -4.21 -16.98
CA PRO A 244 -12.75 -4.14 -18.40
C PRO A 244 -11.47 -3.31 -18.57
N LYS A 245 -10.71 -3.62 -19.64
CA LYS A 245 -9.46 -2.92 -19.95
C LYS A 245 -9.71 -1.43 -20.19
N GLY A 246 -9.05 -0.59 -19.42
CA GLY A 246 -9.12 0.86 -19.54
C GLY A 246 -8.24 1.39 -20.67
N GLN A 247 -8.42 2.68 -20.97
CA GLN A 247 -7.45 3.44 -21.78
C GLN A 247 -6.29 3.91 -20.90
N LEU A 248 -5.10 4.01 -21.48
CA LEU A 248 -3.92 4.53 -20.80
C LEU A 248 -4.13 6.00 -20.40
N LYS A 249 -4.14 6.27 -19.09
CA LYS A 249 -4.27 7.62 -18.53
C LYS A 249 -2.90 8.16 -18.10
N ALA A 250 -2.83 9.49 -17.91
CA ALA A 250 -1.64 10.14 -17.38
C ALA A 250 -1.24 9.56 -16.01
N ALA A 251 0.04 9.25 -15.83
CA ALA A 251 0.53 8.58 -14.64
C ALA A 251 0.53 9.50 -13.40
N ILE A 252 1.04 10.72 -13.54
CA ILE A 252 1.21 11.69 -12.44
C ILE A 252 0.32 12.91 -12.73
N ASP A 253 -0.48 13.33 -11.75
CA ASP A 253 -1.19 14.60 -11.79
C ASP A 253 -0.81 15.51 -10.61
N ILE A 254 0.12 16.42 -10.86
CA ILE A 254 0.58 17.43 -9.91
C ILE A 254 -0.59 18.34 -9.45
N ARG A 255 -1.67 18.47 -10.24
CA ARG A 255 -2.84 19.28 -9.85
C ARG A 255 -3.56 18.71 -8.63
N SER A 256 -3.41 17.42 -8.34
CA SER A 256 -3.93 16.80 -7.12
C SER A 256 -3.39 17.47 -5.84
N PHE A 257 -2.16 18.02 -5.87
CA PHE A 257 -1.60 18.77 -4.74
C PHE A 257 -2.22 20.16 -4.52
N LYS A 258 -3.18 20.59 -5.34
CA LYS A 258 -4.00 21.78 -5.06
C LYS A 258 -5.11 21.51 -4.02
N ASP A 259 -5.47 20.25 -3.79
CA ASP A 259 -6.40 19.88 -2.73
C ASP A 259 -5.63 19.74 -1.40
N SER A 260 -5.79 20.71 -0.51
CA SER A 260 -5.11 20.74 0.80
C SER A 260 -5.25 19.44 1.60
N ARG A 261 -6.37 18.72 1.45
CA ARG A 261 -6.61 17.45 2.14
C ARG A 261 -5.69 16.35 1.60
N PHE A 262 -5.56 16.27 0.27
CA PHE A 262 -4.66 15.33 -0.39
C PHE A 262 -3.19 15.67 -0.11
N THR A 263 -2.83 16.95 -0.11
CA THR A 263 -1.46 17.40 0.16
C THR A 263 -1.02 17.11 1.58
N LEU A 264 -1.81 17.48 2.59
CA LEU A 264 -1.52 17.17 4.00
C LEU A 264 -1.42 15.66 4.24
N LEU A 265 -2.33 14.88 3.64
CA LEU A 265 -2.29 13.42 3.72
C LEU A 265 -1.03 12.83 3.06
N SER A 266 -0.66 13.31 1.87
CA SER A 266 0.50 12.81 1.12
C SER A 266 1.82 13.08 1.84
N PHE A 267 2.00 14.28 2.41
CA PHE A 267 3.16 14.58 3.25
C PHE A 267 3.13 13.83 4.59
N GLY A 268 1.94 13.56 5.15
CA GLY A 268 1.78 12.71 6.33
C GLY A 268 2.25 11.28 6.08
N ILE A 269 1.84 10.68 4.95
CA ILE A 269 2.29 9.35 4.49
C ILE A 269 3.79 9.36 4.15
N PHE A 270 4.30 10.40 3.49
CA PHE A 270 5.74 10.57 3.23
C PHE A 270 6.55 10.50 4.52
N ALA A 271 6.17 11.26 5.55
CA ALA A 271 6.86 11.23 6.84
C ALA A 271 6.70 9.88 7.56
N LEU A 272 5.53 9.24 7.46
CA LEU A 272 5.26 7.94 8.08
C LEU A 272 6.13 6.83 7.48
N GLU A 273 6.15 6.72 6.16
CA GLU A 273 6.92 5.71 5.43
C GLU A 273 8.43 6.01 5.53
N LEU A 274 8.85 7.28 5.61
CA LEU A 274 10.24 7.67 5.90
C LEU A 274 10.72 7.05 7.23
N GLU A 275 9.93 7.18 8.30
CA GLU A 275 10.28 6.60 9.60
C GLU A 275 10.23 5.07 9.58
N VAL A 276 9.18 4.47 9.03
CA VAL A 276 9.01 3.01 9.00
C VAL A 276 10.14 2.34 8.23
N PHE A 277 10.50 2.83 7.04
CA PHE A 277 11.59 2.26 6.26
C PHE A 277 12.98 2.60 6.85
N ALA A 278 13.17 3.78 7.43
CA ALA A 278 14.41 4.09 8.17
C ALA A 278 14.62 3.10 9.33
N LEU A 279 13.61 2.94 10.19
CA LEU A 279 13.70 2.03 11.33
C LEU A 279 13.90 0.60 10.84
N ILE A 280 13.04 0.06 9.97
CA ILE A 280 13.15 -1.34 9.52
C ILE A 280 14.51 -1.62 8.84
N GLY A 281 15.01 -0.69 8.02
CA GLY A 281 16.31 -0.83 7.35
C GLY A 281 17.49 -0.79 8.32
N LEU A 282 17.46 0.12 9.31
CA LEU A 282 18.58 0.37 10.22
C LEU A 282 18.53 -0.45 11.50
N PHE A 283 17.38 -1.02 11.86
CA PHE A 283 17.19 -1.72 13.14
C PHE A 283 18.18 -2.88 13.35
N PRO A 284 18.55 -3.70 12.34
CA PRO A 284 19.57 -4.71 12.53
C PRO A 284 20.94 -4.11 12.91
N THR A 285 21.37 -3.08 12.18
CA THR A 285 22.63 -2.35 12.42
C THR A 285 22.61 -1.57 13.74
N TYR A 286 21.46 -1.04 14.14
CA TYR A 286 21.25 -0.43 15.44
C TYR A 286 21.48 -1.43 16.58
N VAL A 287 20.88 -2.63 16.50
CA VAL A 287 21.01 -3.65 17.54
C VAL A 287 22.45 -4.17 17.64
N THR A 288 23.17 -4.34 16.52
CA THR A 288 24.60 -4.72 16.57
C THR A 288 25.48 -3.58 17.08
N LYS A 289 25.21 -2.32 16.75
CA LYS A 289 25.91 -1.15 17.34
C LYS A 289 25.72 -0.99 18.85
N GLN A 290 24.64 -1.53 19.43
CA GLN A 290 24.45 -1.60 20.89
C GLN A 290 25.24 -2.73 21.55
N GLY A 291 26.04 -3.51 20.79
CA GLY A 291 26.88 -4.59 21.30
C GLY A 291 26.23 -5.98 21.30
N PHE A 292 25.00 -6.12 20.77
CA PHE A 292 24.34 -7.42 20.64
C PHE A 292 24.81 -8.17 19.39
N ASN A 293 24.71 -9.51 19.42
CA ASN A 293 25.11 -10.35 18.28
C ASN A 293 24.13 -10.27 17.09
N THR A 294 24.60 -10.65 15.91
CA THR A 294 23.82 -10.68 14.66
C THR A 294 22.62 -11.65 14.72
N SER A 295 22.59 -12.59 15.68
CA SER A 295 21.40 -13.42 15.89
C SER A 295 20.28 -12.65 16.55
N ALA A 296 20.58 -11.86 17.58
CA ALA A 296 19.61 -11.03 18.28
C ALA A 296 18.99 -9.99 17.35
N SER A 297 19.80 -9.33 16.51
CA SER A 297 19.32 -8.31 15.55
C SER A 297 18.34 -8.87 14.51
N VAL A 298 18.57 -10.10 14.04
CA VAL A 298 17.60 -10.80 13.16
C VAL A 298 16.35 -11.22 13.93
N TYR A 299 16.47 -11.73 15.16
CA TYR A 299 15.31 -12.14 15.96
C TYR A 299 14.41 -10.97 16.35
N THR A 300 14.95 -9.79 16.70
CA THR A 300 14.15 -8.60 17.00
C THR A 300 13.41 -8.10 15.75
N LEU A 301 14.07 -8.08 14.58
CA LEU A 301 13.42 -7.76 13.30
C LEU A 301 12.30 -8.75 12.94
N VAL A 302 12.52 -10.05 13.18
CA VAL A 302 11.50 -11.10 12.99
C VAL A 302 10.29 -10.85 13.90
N VAL A 303 10.50 -10.56 15.20
CA VAL A 303 9.41 -10.25 16.13
C VAL A 303 8.62 -9.01 15.67
N LEU A 304 9.32 -7.98 15.19
CA LEU A 304 8.69 -6.79 14.61
C LEU A 304 7.79 -7.15 13.41
N ASN A 305 8.29 -7.96 12.47
CA ASN A 305 7.52 -8.39 11.30
C ASN A 305 6.35 -9.35 11.62
N VAL A 306 6.49 -10.22 12.63
CA VAL A 306 5.36 -11.04 13.16
C VAL A 306 4.26 -10.15 13.71
N CYS A 307 4.60 -9.21 14.60
CA CYS A 307 3.61 -8.31 15.19
C CYS A 307 3.02 -7.34 14.15
N SER A 308 3.79 -6.95 13.14
CA SER A 308 3.34 -6.18 11.96
C SER A 308 2.30 -6.93 11.12
N CYS A 309 2.48 -8.24 10.92
CA CYS A 309 1.50 -9.11 10.29
C CYS A 309 0.16 -9.11 11.08
N ILE A 310 0.23 -9.26 12.40
CA ILE A 310 -0.94 -9.20 13.29
C ILE A 310 -1.62 -7.81 13.24
N GLY A 311 -0.83 -6.73 13.28
CA GLY A 311 -1.32 -5.36 13.18
C GLY A 311 -2.13 -5.11 11.92
N ARG A 312 -1.63 -5.53 10.76
CA ARG A 312 -2.32 -5.42 9.46
C ARG A 312 -3.67 -6.13 9.43
N LEU A 313 -3.76 -7.32 10.03
CA LEU A 313 -4.99 -8.10 10.11
C LEU A 313 -6.03 -7.48 11.06
N ILE A 314 -5.59 -6.85 12.15
CA ILE A 314 -6.48 -6.25 13.16
C ILE A 314 -6.92 -4.84 12.74
N ALA A 315 -5.97 -3.97 12.37
CA ALA A 315 -6.22 -2.55 12.16
C ALA A 315 -7.21 -2.28 11.02
N GLY A 316 -7.17 -3.03 9.92
CA GLY A 316 -8.17 -2.91 8.85
C GLY A 316 -9.60 -3.09 9.35
N ARG A 317 -9.84 -4.07 10.23
CA ARG A 317 -11.16 -4.33 10.83
C ARG A 317 -11.60 -3.26 11.83
N ILE A 318 -10.67 -2.70 12.59
CA ILE A 318 -10.95 -1.60 13.54
C ILE A 318 -11.21 -0.29 12.77
N ALA A 319 -10.40 0.01 11.76
CA ALA A 319 -10.53 1.21 10.93
C ALA A 319 -11.88 1.29 10.19
N ASP A 320 -12.36 0.16 9.63
CA ASP A 320 -13.68 0.09 9.01
C ASP A 320 -14.85 0.32 10.00
N ARG A 321 -14.62 0.22 11.33
CA ARG A 321 -15.63 0.51 12.38
C ARG A 321 -15.51 1.91 13.00
N TYR A 322 -14.30 2.39 13.28
CA TYR A 322 -14.04 3.59 14.09
C TYR A 322 -13.58 4.83 13.28
N GLY A 323 -13.38 4.68 11.97
CA GLY A 323 -12.77 5.71 11.11
C GLY A 323 -11.28 5.43 10.92
N ARG A 324 -10.82 5.58 9.68
CA ARG A 324 -9.49 5.17 9.22
C ARG A 324 -8.41 6.15 9.67
N LEU A 325 -8.67 7.47 9.58
CA LEU A 325 -7.76 8.49 10.10
C LEU A 325 -7.74 8.48 11.63
N ASN A 326 -8.90 8.26 12.28
CA ASN A 326 -8.98 8.15 13.74
C ASN A 326 -8.07 7.02 14.27
N VAL A 327 -8.16 5.83 13.68
CA VAL A 327 -7.34 4.67 14.07
C VAL A 327 -5.87 4.88 13.72
N LEU A 328 -5.55 5.45 12.56
CA LEU A 328 -4.17 5.73 12.17
C LEU A 328 -3.47 6.68 13.15
N ILE A 329 -4.13 7.79 13.55
CA ILE A 329 -3.57 8.76 14.51
C ILE A 329 -3.31 8.10 15.88
N ILE A 330 -4.22 7.23 16.35
CA ILE A 330 -4.04 6.50 17.63
C ILE A 330 -2.82 5.57 17.55
N LEU A 331 -2.66 4.84 16.44
CA LEU A 331 -1.54 3.90 16.28
C LEU A 331 -0.20 4.62 16.11
N ILE A 332 -0.16 5.79 15.46
CA ILE A 332 1.03 6.64 15.39
C ILE A 332 1.40 7.13 16.80
N PHE A 333 0.42 7.59 17.58
CA PHE A 333 0.65 8.00 18.97
C PHE A 333 1.19 6.84 19.83
N SER A 334 0.66 5.62 19.67
CA SER A 334 1.17 4.42 20.34
C SER A 334 2.61 4.08 19.92
N ALA A 335 2.97 4.24 18.64
CA ALA A 335 4.34 4.02 18.17
C ALA A 335 5.32 5.06 18.76
N VAL A 336 4.96 6.35 18.75
CA VAL A 336 5.72 7.44 19.38
C VAL A 336 5.96 7.15 20.87
N LEU A 337 4.90 6.76 21.59
CA LEU A 337 5.00 6.42 23.01
C LEU A 337 5.96 5.25 23.22
N THR A 338 5.82 4.17 22.45
CA THR A 338 6.70 2.98 22.53
C THR A 338 8.17 3.34 22.25
N MET A 339 8.43 4.20 21.27
CA MET A 339 9.78 4.65 20.92
C MET A 339 10.44 5.48 22.05
N PHE A 340 9.75 6.48 22.60
CA PHE A 340 10.33 7.35 23.64
C PHE A 340 10.32 6.74 25.05
N THR A 341 9.41 5.81 25.36
CA THR A 341 9.33 5.18 26.69
C THR A 341 10.12 3.87 26.81
N ILE A 342 10.34 3.16 25.70
CA ILE A 342 11.05 1.86 25.72
C ILE A 342 12.40 1.97 25.01
N LEU A 343 12.40 2.28 23.71
CA LEU A 343 13.64 2.23 22.92
C LEU A 343 14.66 3.29 23.36
N TYR A 344 14.21 4.53 23.58
CA TYR A 344 15.10 5.63 23.97
C TYR A 344 15.84 5.37 25.31
N PRO A 345 15.17 5.09 26.44
CA PRO A 345 15.85 4.86 27.72
C PRO A 345 16.48 3.47 27.87
N PHE A 346 15.88 2.41 27.31
CA PHE A 346 16.27 1.02 27.61
C PHE A 346 16.96 0.28 26.44
N SER A 347 17.47 0.99 25.44
CA SER A 347 18.15 0.40 24.27
C SER A 347 19.34 -0.53 24.57
N GLY A 348 19.94 -0.42 25.76
CA GLY A 348 20.98 -1.35 26.24
C GLY A 348 20.47 -2.68 26.80
N HIS A 349 19.16 -2.94 26.80
CA HIS A 349 18.57 -4.18 27.31
C HIS A 349 17.87 -4.98 26.19
N LEU A 350 18.31 -6.22 25.96
CA LEU A 350 17.76 -7.08 24.92
C LEU A 350 16.25 -7.34 25.09
N SER A 351 15.76 -7.46 26.33
CA SER A 351 14.34 -7.60 26.64
C SER A 351 13.53 -6.38 26.19
N ALA A 352 14.04 -5.17 26.42
CA ALA A 352 13.39 -3.93 25.96
C ALA A 352 13.36 -3.83 24.43
N LEU A 353 14.40 -4.29 23.73
CA LEU A 353 14.41 -4.37 22.27
C LEU A 353 13.33 -5.33 21.73
N TYR A 354 13.11 -6.49 22.37
CA TYR A 354 12.01 -7.40 21.99
C TYR A 354 10.63 -6.81 22.28
N VAL A 355 10.42 -6.19 23.44
CA VAL A 355 9.14 -5.54 23.79
C VAL A 355 8.84 -4.37 22.85
N PHE A 356 9.84 -3.53 22.55
CA PHE A 356 9.74 -2.49 21.53
C PHE A 356 9.37 -3.09 20.17
N SER A 357 10.07 -4.13 19.72
CA SER A 357 9.82 -4.79 18.43
C SER A 357 8.36 -5.27 18.32
N ALA A 358 7.83 -5.89 19.37
CA ALA A 358 6.46 -6.38 19.38
C ALA A 358 5.41 -5.25 19.35
N LEU A 359 5.56 -4.25 20.22
CA LEU A 359 4.59 -3.14 20.33
C LEU A 359 4.65 -2.18 19.14
N TYR A 360 5.85 -1.79 18.71
CA TYR A 360 6.05 -0.97 17.51
C TYR A 360 5.62 -1.74 16.26
N GLY A 361 5.95 -3.03 16.14
CA GLY A 361 5.53 -3.88 15.01
C GLY A 361 4.01 -3.89 14.85
N LEU A 362 3.26 -4.10 15.93
CA LEU A 362 1.80 -4.07 15.93
C LEU A 362 1.23 -2.74 15.41
N CYS A 363 1.88 -1.62 15.75
CA CYS A 363 1.50 -0.29 15.27
C CYS A 363 1.88 -0.10 13.79
N SER A 364 3.15 -0.29 13.44
CA SER A 364 3.73 0.05 12.14
C SER A 364 3.21 -0.80 10.98
N GLY A 365 2.88 -2.07 11.22
CA GLY A 365 2.23 -2.89 10.20
C GLY A 365 0.94 -2.24 9.67
N SER A 366 0.19 -1.64 10.57
CA SER A 366 -1.10 -0.99 10.30
C SER A 366 -0.96 0.24 9.39
N PHE A 367 0.14 0.98 9.50
CA PHE A 367 0.40 2.22 8.76
C PHE A 367 0.31 2.00 7.24
N ILE A 368 1.11 1.04 6.74
CA ILE A 368 1.17 0.68 5.31
C ILE A 368 -0.19 0.17 4.80
N SER A 369 -0.96 -0.53 5.65
CA SER A 369 -2.29 -1.02 5.27
C SER A 369 -3.38 0.05 5.24
N LEU A 370 -3.21 1.18 5.94
CA LEU A 370 -4.20 2.25 6.04
C LEU A 370 -3.92 3.42 5.09
N ALA A 371 -2.66 3.70 4.78
CA ALA A 371 -2.24 4.75 3.83
C ALA A 371 -3.02 4.74 2.48
N PRO A 372 -3.09 3.64 1.69
CA PRO A 372 -3.90 3.56 0.47
C PRO A 372 -5.38 3.89 0.71
N VAL A 373 -5.90 3.49 1.87
CA VAL A 373 -7.31 3.55 2.20
C VAL A 373 -7.73 4.95 2.63
N CYS A 374 -6.83 5.71 3.27
CA CYS A 374 -7.00 7.13 3.54
C CYS A 374 -6.94 7.96 2.24
N ILE A 375 -6.04 7.63 1.31
CA ILE A 375 -6.00 8.30 -0.02
C ILE A 375 -7.34 8.14 -0.73
N ARG A 376 -7.93 6.93 -0.70
CA ARG A 376 -9.26 6.66 -1.27
C ARG A 376 -10.39 7.50 -0.66
N GLN A 377 -10.28 7.97 0.59
CA GLN A 377 -11.33 8.79 1.23
C GLN A 377 -11.31 10.26 0.79
N VAL A 378 -10.12 10.81 0.51
CA VAL A 378 -9.95 12.20 0.04
C VAL A 378 -9.98 12.32 -1.49
N SER A 379 -10.29 11.23 -2.20
CA SER A 379 -10.19 11.12 -3.66
C SER A 379 -11.52 10.74 -4.30
N ASN A 380 -11.86 11.39 -5.42
CA ASN A 380 -12.97 10.95 -6.26
C ASN A 380 -12.70 9.55 -6.81
N ALA A 381 -13.73 8.70 -6.91
CA ALA A 381 -13.60 7.31 -7.37
C ALA A 381 -12.86 7.16 -8.71
N LYS A 382 -13.07 8.11 -9.64
CA LYS A 382 -12.46 8.14 -10.98
C LYS A 382 -10.95 8.51 -10.97
N GLU A 383 -10.44 9.03 -9.86
CA GLU A 383 -9.07 9.58 -9.71
C GLU A 383 -8.18 8.76 -8.75
N ILE A 384 -8.74 7.76 -8.04
CA ILE A 384 -8.04 7.04 -6.95
C ILE A 384 -6.66 6.52 -7.40
N GLY A 385 -6.56 5.82 -8.54
CA GLY A 385 -5.29 5.24 -9.02
C GLY A 385 -4.22 6.29 -9.32
N MET A 386 -4.62 7.40 -9.97
CA MET A 386 -3.75 8.52 -10.31
C MET A 386 -3.26 9.27 -9.07
N ARG A 387 -4.15 9.53 -8.10
CA ARG A 387 -3.80 10.15 -6.80
C ARG A 387 -2.94 9.22 -5.95
N PHE A 388 -3.23 7.92 -5.93
CA PHE A 388 -2.41 6.91 -5.25
C PHE A 388 -0.99 6.86 -5.82
N GLY A 389 -0.86 6.74 -7.15
CA GLY A 389 0.44 6.75 -7.81
C GLY A 389 1.20 8.07 -7.61
N THR A 390 0.53 9.21 -7.69
CA THR A 390 1.14 10.53 -7.42
C THR A 390 1.64 10.65 -5.97
N CYS A 391 0.89 10.12 -4.99
CA CYS A 391 1.33 10.06 -3.59
C CYS A 391 2.53 9.11 -3.41
N TYR A 392 2.49 7.88 -3.96
CA TYR A 392 3.58 6.93 -3.80
C TYR A 392 4.85 7.30 -4.58
N CYS A 393 4.72 8.07 -5.66
CA CYS A 393 5.84 8.73 -6.33
C CYS A 393 6.51 9.80 -5.44
N LEU A 394 5.77 10.49 -4.56
CA LEU A 394 6.36 11.38 -3.56
C LEU A 394 7.03 10.56 -2.44
N VAL A 395 6.34 9.54 -1.92
CA VAL A 395 6.82 8.64 -0.86
C VAL A 395 8.12 7.92 -1.23
N SER A 396 8.32 7.57 -2.50
CA SER A 396 9.57 6.91 -2.92
C SER A 396 10.81 7.75 -2.59
N PHE A 397 10.75 9.08 -2.72
CA PHE A 397 11.89 9.94 -2.34
C PHE A 397 12.20 9.88 -0.85
N ALA A 398 11.20 9.69 0.03
CA ALA A 398 11.43 9.40 1.44
C ALA A 398 12.19 8.10 1.62
N THR A 399 11.76 7.02 0.95
CA THR A 399 12.40 5.70 1.10
C THR A 399 13.82 5.65 0.50
N LEU A 400 14.10 6.46 -0.53
CA LEU A 400 15.43 6.64 -1.10
C LEU A 400 16.45 7.18 -0.08
N ILE A 401 16.07 8.24 0.65
CA ILE A 401 16.99 8.99 1.51
C ILE A 401 17.06 8.45 2.95
N CYS A 402 16.02 7.74 3.40
CA CYS A 402 15.85 7.40 4.81
C CYS A 402 16.93 6.45 5.36
N ILE A 403 17.35 5.45 4.58
CA ILE A 403 18.39 4.48 4.96
C ILE A 403 19.80 5.13 4.93
N PRO A 404 20.24 5.80 3.85
CA PRO A 404 21.54 6.48 3.83
C PRO A 404 21.69 7.54 4.93
N ILE A 405 20.68 8.40 5.15
CA ILE A 405 20.72 9.46 6.17
C ILE A 405 20.79 8.85 7.57
N GLY A 406 19.91 7.91 7.90
CA GLY A 406 19.91 7.31 9.24
C GLY A 406 21.16 6.44 9.50
N GLY A 407 21.76 5.85 8.46
CA GLY A 407 23.06 5.18 8.55
C GLY A 407 24.20 6.16 8.89
N GLU A 408 24.28 7.29 8.19
CA GLU A 408 25.25 8.35 8.48
C GLU A 408 25.04 8.94 9.90
N MET A 409 23.79 9.15 10.32
CA MET A 409 23.48 9.60 11.69
C MET A 409 23.90 8.58 12.75
N LEU A 410 23.73 7.28 12.49
CA LEU A 410 24.15 6.19 13.38
C LEU A 410 25.69 6.04 13.45
N GLU A 411 26.42 6.52 12.46
CA GLU A 411 27.89 6.62 12.48
C GLU A 411 28.39 7.88 13.19
N LYS A 412 27.91 9.07 12.80
CA LYS A 412 28.47 10.36 13.25
C LYS A 412 27.91 10.86 14.58
N VAL A 413 26.65 10.54 14.88
CA VAL A 413 25.86 11.21 15.94
C VAL A 413 25.33 10.22 16.99
N GLY A 414 25.23 8.95 16.62
CA GLY A 414 25.03 7.83 17.55
C GLY A 414 23.56 7.44 17.79
N SER A 415 23.39 6.26 18.38
CA SER A 415 22.11 5.54 18.46
C SER A 415 20.97 6.33 19.13
N ARG A 416 21.26 7.10 20.18
CA ARG A 416 20.23 7.89 20.90
C ARG A 416 19.60 8.97 20.03
N ILE A 417 20.39 9.66 19.21
CA ILE A 417 19.89 10.78 18.39
C ILE A 417 19.13 10.26 17.16
N VAL A 418 19.49 9.08 16.64
CA VAL A 418 18.66 8.37 15.64
C VAL A 418 17.26 8.10 16.17
N VAL A 419 17.12 7.62 17.42
CA VAL A 419 15.80 7.38 18.03
C VAL A 419 15.00 8.68 18.22
N ILE A 420 15.65 9.78 18.63
CA ILE A 420 14.99 11.08 18.72
C ILE A 420 14.49 11.54 17.34
N TRP A 421 15.33 11.44 16.31
CA TRP A 421 15.00 11.83 14.94
C TRP A 421 13.79 11.06 14.39
N LEU A 422 13.78 9.73 14.49
CA LEU A 422 12.65 8.89 14.09
C LEU A 422 11.36 9.28 14.84
N GLY A 423 11.46 9.48 16.16
CA GLY A 423 10.31 9.91 16.98
C GLY A 423 9.78 11.29 16.61
N CYS A 424 10.66 12.25 16.25
CA CYS A 424 10.28 13.55 15.74
C CYS A 424 9.60 13.47 14.35
N VAL A 425 10.06 12.57 13.47
CA VAL A 425 9.42 12.32 12.16
C VAL A 425 8.01 11.73 12.35
N LEU A 426 7.82 10.78 13.27
CA LEU A 426 6.49 10.26 13.62
C LEU A 426 5.57 11.33 14.22
N LEU A 427 6.08 12.20 15.11
CA LEU A 427 5.31 13.32 15.66
C LEU A 427 4.88 14.32 14.56
N PHE A 428 5.77 14.61 13.61
CA PHE A 428 5.44 15.46 12.45
C PHE A 428 4.39 14.79 11.54
N SER A 429 4.53 13.48 11.29
CA SER A 429 3.52 12.70 10.58
C SER A 429 2.15 12.74 11.29
N MET A 430 2.11 12.55 12.61
CA MET A 430 0.90 12.65 13.43
C MET A 430 0.23 14.01 13.28
N PHE A 431 1.00 15.10 13.34
CA PHE A 431 0.51 16.46 13.14
C PHE A 431 -0.10 16.67 11.74
N LEU A 432 0.53 16.12 10.70
CA LEU A 432 0.00 16.15 9.33
C LEU A 432 -1.31 15.34 9.18
N PHE A 433 -1.42 14.17 9.80
CA PHE A 433 -2.69 13.42 9.80
C PHE A 433 -3.80 14.11 10.62
N MET A 434 -3.46 14.74 11.74
CA MET A 434 -4.42 15.52 12.54
C MET A 434 -4.93 16.74 11.79
N THR A 435 -4.05 17.46 11.08
CA THR A 435 -4.44 18.61 10.23
C THR A 435 -5.19 18.17 8.97
N ALA A 436 -4.82 17.06 8.32
CA ALA A 436 -5.58 16.46 7.23
C ALA A 436 -7.01 16.08 7.67
N ARG A 437 -7.15 15.44 8.84
CA ARG A 437 -8.45 15.13 9.46
C ARG A 437 -9.27 16.39 9.73
N TRP A 438 -8.64 17.44 10.23
CA TRP A 438 -9.29 18.73 10.50
C TRP A 438 -9.79 19.40 9.21
N ALA A 439 -8.98 19.38 8.14
CA ALA A 439 -9.36 19.85 6.81
C ALA A 439 -10.48 19.01 6.17
N CYS A 440 -10.56 17.71 6.47
CA CYS A 440 -11.67 16.85 6.04
C CYS A 440 -13.00 17.12 6.80
N LEU A 441 -12.98 17.92 7.87
CA LEU A 441 -14.15 18.33 8.65
C LEU A 441 -14.50 19.81 8.47
N ASP A 442 -14.12 20.42 7.33
CA ASP A 442 -14.28 21.86 7.06
C ASP A 442 -13.72 22.74 8.20
N TYR A 443 -12.59 22.32 8.78
CA TYR A 443 -11.93 22.95 9.93
C TYR A 443 -12.79 22.97 11.22
N LYS A 444 -13.74 22.04 11.39
CA LYS A 444 -14.58 21.90 12.61
C LYS A 444 -14.23 20.63 13.39
N TRP A 445 -13.72 20.77 14.61
CA TRP A 445 -13.21 19.63 15.36
C TRP A 445 -14.31 18.78 16.04
N HIS A 446 -14.69 17.66 15.40
CA HIS A 446 -15.68 16.72 15.95
C HIS A 446 -15.04 15.33 16.18
N TRP A 447 -14.95 14.90 17.44
CA TRP A 447 -14.36 13.59 17.80
C TRP A 447 -15.21 12.37 17.42
N ARG A 448 -16.53 12.51 17.35
CA ARG A 448 -17.46 11.39 17.10
C ARG A 448 -17.64 11.04 15.61
N ILE A 449 -17.12 11.86 14.69
CA ILE A 449 -17.25 11.62 13.25
C ILE A 449 -16.22 10.58 12.81
N ARG A 450 -16.70 9.56 12.08
CA ARG A 450 -15.88 8.50 11.50
C ARG A 450 -15.33 8.98 10.17
N ILE A 451 -14.04 9.31 10.14
CA ILE A 451 -13.24 9.46 8.93
C ILE A 451 -12.17 8.39 8.99
#